data_AF-A0A847MMT3-F1
#
_entry.id   AF-A0A847MMT3-F1
#
_cell.length_a   1.000
_cell.length_b   1.000
_cell.length_c   1.000
_cell.angle_alpha   90.00
_cell.angle_beta   90.00
_cell.angle_gamma   90.00
#
_symmetry.space_group_name_H-M   'P 1'
#
loop_
_entity.id
_entity.type
_entity.pdbx_description
1 polymer ?
#
loop_
_entity_poly.entity_id
_entity_poly.type
_entity_poly.pdbx_seq_one_letter_code
_entity_poly.pdbx_strand_id
1 'polypeptide(L)'
;MFKSSNRAFKPSVYETGSRRKRGMPRWMVVLFTGIIIGAGGFWFLQTNYGPTRITVEESQQLNQQIINLNQEQYALQARGEELSQNLQQTEAENSRLLTQQEDSQQQITELKEEIELLKRAIPQDPGGTPIGLRHATLEAELGKLHYDMLLMKRDDDASDFTVIIEANVEGRYRNGRLGRAAPEPITATIGAMTQLDGELEFPEPQRTLTATVVTFTVKDSESDEVLGRRTFNVN
;
A
#
# COMPACT_ATOMS: atom_id res chain seq x y z
N MET A 1 105.66 -47.45 -94.83
CA MET A 1 104.91 -48.74 -94.89
C MET A 1 104.76 -49.29 -93.48
N PHE A 2 103.59 -49.86 -93.17
CA PHE A 2 103.08 -50.44 -91.91
C PHE A 2 103.94 -51.63 -91.39
N LYS A 3 103.86 -52.16 -90.15
CA LYS A 3 102.66 -52.67 -89.43
C LYS A 3 102.99 -53.17 -87.98
N SER A 4 102.08 -52.85 -87.04
CA SER A 4 101.55 -53.58 -85.84
C SER A 4 102.38 -54.53 -84.94
N SER A 5 102.20 -54.45 -83.61
CA SER A 5 101.21 -55.24 -82.83
C SER A 5 101.16 -54.89 -81.32
N ASN A 6 100.05 -55.26 -80.67
CA ASN A 6 99.50 -54.84 -79.36
C ASN A 6 99.91 -55.69 -78.14
N ARG A 7 99.67 -55.13 -76.92
CA ARG A 7 99.05 -55.68 -75.67
C ARG A 7 99.77 -55.15 -74.40
N ALA A 8 99.23 -55.06 -73.18
CA ALA A 8 97.93 -54.79 -72.55
C ALA A 8 98.17 -54.61 -71.00
N PHE A 9 97.28 -53.90 -70.31
CA PHE A 9 97.23 -53.40 -68.90
C PHE A 9 97.38 -54.38 -67.69
N LYS A 10 97.87 -53.90 -66.51
CA LYS A 10 97.17 -53.67 -65.17
C LYS A 10 98.13 -53.51 -63.92
N PRO A 11 97.67 -52.95 -62.77
CA PRO A 11 98.40 -51.97 -61.91
C PRO A 11 98.59 -52.34 -60.40
N SER A 12 99.18 -51.43 -59.57
CA SER A 12 98.86 -51.28 -58.13
C SER A 12 99.19 -49.88 -57.55
N VAL A 13 98.60 -49.54 -56.41
CA VAL A 13 98.10 -48.21 -56.00
C VAL A 13 98.69 -47.78 -54.64
N TYR A 14 99.07 -46.49 -54.53
CA TYR A 14 99.35 -45.61 -53.37
C TYR A 14 99.31 -46.12 -51.91
N GLU A 15 100.25 -45.62 -51.08
CA GLU A 15 99.89 -45.04 -49.76
C GLU A 15 101.02 -44.14 -49.17
N THR A 16 100.67 -42.89 -48.85
CA THR A 16 101.40 -41.96 -47.94
C THR A 16 100.38 -41.32 -47.01
N GLY A 17 100.72 -41.09 -45.74
CA GLY A 17 99.99 -40.11 -44.90
C GLY A 17 99.84 -40.44 -43.42
N SER A 18 100.57 -39.70 -42.59
CA SER A 18 100.50 -39.67 -41.11
C SER A 18 99.20 -39.02 -40.58
N ARG A 19 98.72 -39.43 -39.39
CA ARG A 19 97.56 -38.81 -38.70
C ARG A 19 97.90 -38.28 -37.30
N ARG A 20 97.52 -37.02 -37.06
CA ARG A 20 97.67 -36.21 -35.83
C ARG A 20 96.50 -36.42 -34.84
N LYS A 21 96.76 -36.13 -33.55
CA LYS A 21 95.94 -36.37 -32.34
C LYS A 21 94.53 -35.74 -32.34
N ARG A 22 93.57 -36.48 -31.76
CA ARG A 22 92.14 -36.14 -31.50
C ARG A 22 91.98 -35.19 -30.30
N GLY A 23 91.41 -34.01 -30.54
CA GLY A 23 90.69 -33.21 -29.53
C GLY A 23 89.25 -33.07 -29.99
N MET A 24 88.30 -32.98 -29.05
CA MET A 24 86.87 -32.91 -29.37
C MET A 24 86.60 -31.66 -30.22
N PRO A 25 85.92 -31.79 -31.37
CA PRO A 25 85.70 -30.66 -32.27
C PRO A 25 84.93 -29.54 -31.56
N ARG A 26 85.38 -28.29 -31.72
CA ARG A 26 84.77 -27.11 -31.07
C ARG A 26 83.27 -26.95 -31.37
N TRP A 27 82.79 -27.45 -32.51
CA TRP A 27 81.37 -27.44 -32.87
C TRP A 27 80.51 -28.30 -31.92
N MET A 28 81.07 -29.38 -31.40
CA MET A 28 80.34 -30.31 -30.53
C MET A 28 80.09 -29.72 -29.14
N VAL A 29 81.04 -28.91 -28.63
CA VAL A 29 80.89 -28.21 -27.34
C VAL A 29 79.78 -27.15 -27.42
N VAL A 30 79.74 -26.38 -28.52
CA VAL A 30 78.69 -25.38 -28.78
C VAL A 30 77.30 -26.02 -28.88
N LEU A 31 77.23 -27.23 -29.44
CA LEU A 31 75.98 -27.96 -29.56
C LEU A 31 75.42 -28.38 -28.19
N PHE A 32 76.26 -28.92 -27.30
CA PHE A 32 75.82 -29.33 -25.97
C PHE A 32 75.43 -28.14 -25.08
N THR A 33 76.18 -27.03 -25.12
CA THR A 33 75.79 -25.83 -24.37
C THR A 33 74.48 -25.24 -24.88
N GLY A 34 74.26 -25.24 -26.20
CA GLY A 34 72.98 -24.85 -26.80
C GLY A 34 71.81 -25.72 -26.34
N ILE A 35 71.98 -27.05 -26.27
CA ILE A 35 70.93 -27.97 -25.78
C ILE A 35 70.63 -27.73 -24.31
N ILE A 36 71.65 -27.56 -23.45
CA ILE A 36 71.44 -27.37 -22.01
C ILE A 36 70.73 -26.04 -21.75
N ILE A 37 71.12 -24.97 -22.44
CA ILE A 37 70.46 -23.66 -22.33
C ILE A 37 69.02 -23.74 -22.89
N GLY A 38 68.81 -24.44 -24.01
CA GLY A 38 67.48 -24.62 -24.60
C GLY A 38 66.54 -25.46 -23.72
N ALA A 39 67.03 -26.58 -23.18
CA ALA A 39 66.25 -27.46 -22.31
C ALA A 39 65.98 -26.82 -20.95
N GLY A 40 66.97 -26.12 -20.37
CA GLY A 40 66.81 -25.37 -19.14
C GLY A 40 65.83 -24.20 -19.28
N GLY A 41 65.92 -23.46 -20.40
CA GLY A 41 64.98 -22.39 -20.72
C GLY A 41 63.56 -22.90 -20.93
N PHE A 42 63.38 -23.99 -21.67
CA PHE A 42 62.08 -24.62 -21.88
C PHE A 42 61.46 -25.14 -20.57
N TRP A 43 62.25 -25.81 -19.73
CA TRP A 43 61.78 -26.33 -18.44
C TRP A 43 61.38 -25.22 -17.47
N PHE A 44 62.13 -24.10 -17.44
CA PHE A 44 61.83 -22.93 -16.62
C PHE A 44 60.55 -22.21 -17.09
N LEU A 45 60.35 -22.07 -18.40
CA LEU A 45 59.10 -21.54 -18.97
C LEU A 45 57.90 -22.42 -18.63
N GLN A 46 58.07 -23.74 -18.65
CA GLN A 46 57.00 -24.68 -18.33
C GLN A 46 56.63 -24.70 -16.84
N THR A 47 57.61 -24.55 -15.93
CA THR A 47 57.34 -24.56 -14.48
C THR A 47 56.85 -23.23 -13.94
N ASN A 48 57.31 -22.08 -14.46
CA ASN A 48 56.87 -20.77 -13.99
C ASN A 48 55.73 -20.13 -14.79
N TYR A 49 55.54 -20.51 -16.06
CA TYR A 49 54.55 -19.91 -16.97
C TYR A 49 53.70 -20.93 -17.73
N GLY A 50 53.76 -22.22 -17.34
CA GLY A 50 52.81 -23.21 -17.83
C GLY A 50 51.39 -22.81 -17.42
N PRO A 51 50.37 -22.99 -18.29
CA PRO A 51 49.00 -22.65 -17.95
C PRO A 51 48.62 -23.35 -16.65
N THR A 52 48.22 -22.57 -15.65
CA THR A 52 47.60 -23.07 -14.43
C THR A 52 46.45 -23.95 -14.87
N ARG A 53 46.65 -25.26 -14.84
CA ARG A 53 45.62 -26.20 -15.24
C ARG A 53 44.54 -26.06 -14.18
N ILE A 54 43.46 -25.37 -14.53
CA ILE A 54 42.25 -25.27 -13.72
C ILE A 54 41.99 -26.69 -13.23
N THR A 55 42.18 -26.90 -11.94
CA THR A 55 41.96 -28.23 -11.38
C THR A 55 40.50 -28.58 -11.61
N VAL A 56 40.16 -29.86 -11.79
CA VAL A 56 38.76 -30.26 -12.06
C VAL A 56 37.82 -29.67 -11.00
N GLU A 57 38.31 -29.53 -9.77
CA GLU A 57 37.66 -28.86 -8.65
C GLU A 57 37.38 -27.36 -8.88
N GLU A 58 38.36 -26.56 -9.32
CA GLU A 58 38.14 -25.14 -9.66
C GLU A 58 37.13 -24.96 -10.81
N SER A 59 37.13 -25.87 -11.79
CA SER A 59 36.16 -25.83 -12.90
C SER A 59 34.74 -26.17 -12.42
N GLN A 60 34.61 -27.06 -11.44
CA GLN A 60 33.33 -27.39 -10.82
C GLN A 60 32.81 -26.24 -9.96
N GLN A 61 33.69 -25.59 -9.19
CA GLN A 61 33.36 -24.40 -8.42
C GLN A 61 32.91 -23.24 -9.32
N LEU A 62 33.61 -22.99 -10.43
CA LEU A 62 33.24 -21.95 -11.39
C LEU A 62 31.87 -22.24 -12.03
N ASN A 63 31.61 -23.49 -12.43
CA ASN A 63 30.30 -23.89 -12.96
C ASN A 63 29.18 -23.74 -11.93
N GLN A 64 29.42 -24.11 -10.67
CA GLN A 64 28.46 -23.89 -9.58
C GLN A 64 28.19 -22.40 -9.38
N GLN A 65 29.21 -21.55 -9.40
CA GLN A 65 29.04 -20.10 -9.30
C GLN A 65 28.22 -19.53 -10.47
N ILE A 66 28.48 -19.97 -11.70
CA ILE A 66 27.71 -19.56 -12.88
C ILE A 66 26.25 -20.00 -12.76
N ILE A 67 25.99 -21.22 -12.31
CA ILE A 67 24.62 -21.72 -12.07
C ILE A 67 23.91 -20.87 -11.02
N ASN A 68 24.58 -20.57 -9.89
CA ASN A 68 24.02 -19.74 -8.84
C ASN A 68 23.73 -18.30 -9.31
N LEU A 69 24.66 -17.69 -10.05
CA LEU A 69 24.48 -16.34 -10.61
C LEU A 69 23.31 -16.28 -11.60
N ASN A 70 23.16 -17.29 -12.46
CA ASN A 70 22.02 -17.35 -13.37
C ASN A 70 20.70 -17.50 -12.59
N GLN A 71 20.66 -18.33 -11.55
CA GLN A 71 19.49 -18.47 -10.68
C GLN A 71 19.15 -17.14 -9.99
N GLU A 72 20.14 -16.43 -9.46
CA GLU A 72 19.96 -15.11 -8.86
C GLU A 72 19.46 -14.09 -9.88
N GLN A 73 19.98 -14.11 -11.10
CA GLN A 73 19.51 -13.23 -12.18
C GLN A 73 18.03 -13.47 -12.51
N TYR A 74 17.62 -14.74 -12.64
CA TYR A 74 16.21 -15.08 -12.87
C TYR A 74 15.33 -14.66 -11.68
N ALA A 75 15.79 -14.85 -10.45
CA ALA A 75 15.06 -14.43 -9.25
C ALA A 75 14.93 -12.90 -9.16
N LEU A 76 15.98 -12.16 -9.51
CA LEU A 76 15.96 -10.69 -9.55
C LEU A 76 15.04 -10.17 -10.66
N GLN A 77 15.06 -10.80 -11.84
CA GLN A 77 14.16 -10.43 -12.92
C GLN A 77 12.69 -10.68 -12.53
N ALA A 78 12.39 -11.84 -11.95
CA ALA A 78 11.05 -12.15 -11.46
C ALA A 78 10.57 -11.14 -10.39
N ARG A 79 11.43 -10.77 -9.43
CA ARG A 79 11.12 -9.71 -8.45
C ARG A 79 10.92 -8.34 -9.09
N GLY A 80 11.69 -8.01 -10.13
CA GLY A 80 11.52 -6.77 -10.88
C GLY A 80 10.19 -6.71 -11.62
N GLU A 81 9.79 -7.82 -12.25
CA GLU A 81 8.49 -7.96 -12.92
C GLU A 81 7.33 -7.88 -11.91
N GLU A 82 7.45 -8.56 -10.76
CA GLU A 82 6.47 -8.50 -9.67
C GLU A 82 6.33 -7.07 -9.11
N LEU A 83 7.44 -6.39 -8.83
CA LEU A 83 7.43 -5.00 -8.36
C LEU A 83 6.80 -4.07 -9.40
N SER A 84 7.11 -4.25 -10.68
CA SER A 84 6.51 -3.46 -11.76
C SER A 84 5.00 -3.68 -11.84
N GLN A 85 4.53 -4.92 -11.69
CA GLN A 85 3.10 -5.23 -11.67
C GLN A 85 2.41 -4.63 -10.45
N ASN A 86 3.03 -4.74 -9.26
CA ASN A 86 2.51 -4.17 -8.03
C ASN A 86 2.42 -2.64 -8.11
N LEU A 87 3.42 -1.97 -8.72
CA LEU A 87 3.38 -0.53 -8.96
C LEU A 87 2.24 -0.14 -9.90
N GLN A 88 2.08 -0.85 -11.02
CA GLN A 88 0.99 -0.58 -11.96
C GLN A 88 -0.39 -0.80 -11.32
N GLN A 89 -0.55 -1.86 -10.52
CA GLN A 89 -1.77 -2.10 -9.77
C GLN A 89 -2.04 -0.99 -8.76
N THR A 90 -1.02 -0.57 -8.00
CA THR A 90 -1.14 0.53 -7.03
C THR A 90 -1.49 1.86 -7.69
N GLU A 91 -0.92 2.17 -8.85
CA GLU A 91 -1.26 3.36 -9.63
C GLU A 91 -2.69 3.32 -10.17
N ALA A 92 -3.12 2.16 -10.67
CA ALA A 92 -4.50 1.94 -11.11
C ALA A 92 -5.51 2.05 -9.95
N GLU A 93 -5.17 1.51 -8.78
CA GLU A 93 -5.99 1.63 -7.57
C GLU A 93 -6.06 3.09 -7.09
N ASN A 94 -4.93 3.79 -7.03
CA ASN A 94 -4.91 5.19 -6.63
C ASN A 94 -5.72 6.08 -7.58
N SER A 95 -5.58 5.90 -8.90
CA SER A 95 -6.39 6.66 -9.86
C SER A 95 -7.89 6.36 -9.75
N ARG A 96 -8.26 5.08 -9.51
CA ARG A 96 -9.64 4.70 -9.22
C ARG A 96 -10.15 5.33 -7.91
N LEU A 97 -9.35 5.35 -6.85
CA LEU A 97 -9.73 5.97 -5.58
C LEU A 97 -9.89 7.48 -5.71
N LEU A 98 -9.03 8.15 -6.48
CA LEU A 98 -9.14 9.59 -6.76
C LEU A 98 -10.44 9.91 -7.51
N THR A 99 -10.73 9.17 -8.59
CA THR A 99 -12.00 9.36 -9.33
C THR A 99 -13.23 9.08 -8.44
N GLN A 100 -13.21 8.02 -7.63
CA GLN A 100 -14.30 7.74 -6.69
C GLN A 100 -14.46 8.83 -5.62
N GLN A 101 -13.36 9.43 -5.17
CA GLN A 101 -13.37 10.54 -4.21
C GLN A 101 -13.98 11.79 -4.85
N GLU A 102 -13.59 12.14 -6.09
CA GLU A 102 -14.14 13.26 -6.84
C GLU A 102 -15.64 13.08 -7.08
N ASP A 103 -16.07 11.90 -7.55
CA ASP A 103 -17.48 11.57 -7.76
C ASP A 103 -18.29 11.68 -6.46
N SER A 104 -17.75 11.17 -5.34
CA SER A 104 -18.41 11.25 -4.03
C SER A 104 -18.53 12.70 -3.55
N GLN A 105 -17.51 13.53 -3.77
CA GLN A 105 -17.55 14.95 -3.42
C GLN A 105 -18.57 15.72 -4.27
N GLN A 106 -18.67 15.40 -5.56
CA GLN A 106 -19.70 15.97 -6.43
C GLN A 106 -21.10 15.59 -5.96
N GLN A 107 -21.34 14.32 -5.65
CA GLN A 107 -22.63 13.86 -5.12
C GLN A 107 -22.99 14.53 -3.79
N ILE A 108 -22.03 14.67 -2.86
CA ILE A 108 -22.27 15.39 -1.60
C ILE A 108 -22.63 16.86 -1.86
N THR A 109 -22.01 17.49 -2.85
CA THR A 109 -22.29 18.90 -3.20
C THR A 109 -23.69 19.03 -3.79
N GLU A 110 -24.06 18.14 -4.71
CA GLU A 110 -25.41 18.08 -5.31
C GLU A 110 -26.48 17.85 -4.24
N LEU A 111 -26.28 16.87 -3.36
CA LEU A 111 -27.20 16.60 -2.25
C LEU A 111 -27.33 17.80 -1.30
N LYS A 112 -26.24 18.53 -1.04
CA LYS A 112 -26.29 19.76 -0.24
C LYS A 112 -27.11 20.85 -0.91
N GLU A 113 -26.95 21.03 -2.22
CA GLU A 113 -27.75 21.98 -2.99
C GLU A 113 -29.24 21.59 -3.01
N GLU A 114 -29.56 20.30 -3.18
CA GLU A 114 -30.92 19.79 -3.08
C GLU A 114 -31.53 20.00 -1.69
N ILE A 115 -30.78 19.73 -0.62
CA ILE A 115 -31.22 19.98 0.76
C ILE A 115 -31.48 21.47 0.98
N GLU A 116 -30.63 22.36 0.47
CA GLU A 116 -30.84 23.81 0.54
C GLU A 116 -32.08 24.26 -0.24
N LEU A 117 -32.34 23.68 -1.42
CA LEU A 117 -33.57 23.91 -2.18
C LEU A 117 -34.80 23.44 -1.41
N LEU A 118 -34.76 22.24 -0.82
CA LEU A 118 -35.82 21.70 0.02
C LEU A 118 -36.06 22.57 1.25
N LYS A 119 -35.00 23.02 1.91
CA LYS A 119 -35.07 23.92 3.06
C LYS A 119 -35.78 25.23 2.73
N ARG A 120 -35.49 25.84 1.57
CA ARG A 120 -36.22 27.05 1.08
C ARG A 120 -37.69 26.81 0.79
N ALA A 121 -38.06 25.58 0.42
CA ALA A 121 -39.45 25.20 0.18
C ALA A 121 -40.24 24.96 1.48
N ILE A 122 -39.57 24.72 2.61
CA ILE A 122 -40.23 24.55 3.91
C ILE A 122 -40.69 25.93 4.41
N PRO A 123 -42.01 26.14 4.64
CA PRO A 123 -42.50 27.41 5.16
C PRO A 123 -41.93 27.70 6.56
N GLN A 124 -41.77 28.97 6.90
CA GLN A 124 -41.36 29.37 8.25
C GLN A 124 -42.37 28.88 9.30
N ASP A 125 -41.89 28.52 10.49
CA ASP A 125 -42.75 28.01 11.56
C ASP A 125 -43.74 29.11 11.99
N PRO A 126 -45.07 28.87 11.96
CA PRO A 126 -46.05 29.87 12.38
C PRO A 126 -45.90 30.27 13.86
N GLY A 127 -45.19 29.48 14.67
CA GLY A 127 -44.91 29.80 16.07
C GLY A 127 -44.04 31.04 16.28
N GLY A 128 -43.33 31.52 15.24
CA GLY A 128 -42.52 32.74 15.31
C GLY A 128 -41.35 32.66 16.31
N THR A 129 -40.99 31.45 16.75
CA THR A 129 -39.92 31.23 17.72
C THR A 129 -38.55 31.20 17.04
N PRO A 130 -37.45 31.56 17.74
CA PRO A 130 -36.10 31.54 17.17
C PRO A 130 -35.66 30.15 16.67
N ILE A 131 -36.10 29.10 17.36
CA ILE A 131 -35.87 27.70 16.98
C ILE A 131 -37.22 27.03 16.77
N GLY A 132 -37.38 26.38 15.61
CA GLY A 132 -38.54 25.57 15.27
C GLY A 132 -38.22 24.09 15.42
N LEU A 133 -39.03 23.37 16.21
CA LEU A 133 -39.01 21.90 16.23
C LEU A 133 -39.90 21.43 15.09
N ARG A 134 -39.31 21.02 13.97
CA ARG A 134 -39.98 20.92 12.66
C ARG A 134 -40.65 19.58 12.45
N HIS A 135 -39.97 18.53 12.83
CA HIS A 135 -40.44 17.16 12.75
C HIS A 135 -40.00 16.42 14.01
N ALA A 136 -40.83 15.46 14.45
CA ALA A 136 -40.46 14.50 15.47
C ALA A 136 -41.19 13.19 15.18
N THR A 137 -40.41 12.11 15.04
CA THR A 137 -40.91 10.74 15.09
C THR A 137 -40.67 10.22 16.50
N LEU A 138 -41.70 9.64 17.09
CA LEU A 138 -41.71 9.20 18.47
C LEU A 138 -42.26 7.77 18.51
N GLU A 139 -41.52 6.87 19.15
CA GLU A 139 -41.95 5.49 19.36
C GLU A 139 -42.03 5.22 20.87
N ALA A 140 -43.24 4.92 21.35
CA ALA A 140 -43.47 4.66 22.75
C ALA A 140 -43.17 3.19 23.09
N GLU A 141 -42.29 2.98 24.05
CA GLU A 141 -42.09 1.69 24.70
C GLU A 141 -42.46 1.79 26.19
N LEU A 142 -42.56 0.64 26.87
CA LEU A 142 -42.90 0.62 28.29
C LEU A 142 -41.75 1.22 29.10
N GLY A 143 -41.96 2.42 29.66
CA GLY A 143 -40.97 3.11 30.46
C GLY A 143 -39.90 3.87 29.67
N LYS A 144 -40.01 3.88 28.34
CA LYS A 144 -39.03 4.48 27.44
C LYS A 144 -39.69 5.16 26.25
N LEU A 145 -38.97 6.09 25.63
CA LEU A 145 -39.41 6.79 24.43
C LEU A 145 -38.23 6.95 23.48
N HIS A 146 -38.30 6.34 22.31
CA HIS A 146 -37.37 6.64 21.23
C HIS A 146 -37.84 7.93 20.53
N TYR A 147 -36.89 8.81 20.23
CA TYR A 147 -37.17 10.04 19.51
C TYR A 147 -36.19 10.22 18.36
N ASP A 148 -36.71 10.74 17.25
CA ASP A 148 -35.93 11.31 16.15
C ASP A 148 -36.57 12.65 15.80
N MET A 149 -35.84 13.74 16.02
CA MET A 149 -36.37 15.09 15.88
C MET A 149 -35.49 15.98 15.04
N LEU A 150 -36.13 16.84 14.26
CA LEU A 150 -35.49 17.82 13.41
C LEU A 150 -35.73 19.23 13.95
N LEU A 151 -34.65 19.91 14.32
CA LEU A 151 -34.65 21.29 14.77
C LEU A 151 -34.04 22.17 13.69
N MET A 152 -34.66 23.32 13.44
CA MET A 152 -34.16 24.30 12.49
C MET A 152 -34.20 25.69 13.11
N LYS A 153 -33.15 26.47 12.87
CA LYS A 153 -33.15 27.90 13.18
C LYS A 153 -34.12 28.62 12.25
N ARG A 154 -34.74 29.68 12.75
CA ARG A 154 -35.53 30.58 11.90
C ARG A 154 -34.62 31.41 11.01
N ASP A 155 -33.57 31.96 11.60
CA ASP A 155 -32.60 32.82 10.94
C ASP A 155 -31.28 32.04 10.80
N ASP A 156 -30.93 31.69 9.57
CA ASP A 156 -29.73 30.89 9.28
C ASP A 156 -28.44 31.58 9.71
N ASP A 157 -28.41 32.91 9.60
CA ASP A 157 -27.28 33.77 9.94
C ASP A 157 -27.15 34.08 11.45
N ALA A 158 -28.10 33.61 12.28
CA ALA A 158 -27.97 33.73 13.73
C ALA A 158 -26.77 32.90 14.23
N SER A 159 -26.25 33.18 15.43
CA SER A 159 -25.26 32.29 16.06
C SER A 159 -25.87 30.93 16.38
N ASP A 160 -25.04 29.90 16.50
CA ASP A 160 -25.49 28.59 16.98
C ASP A 160 -25.94 28.71 18.44
N PHE A 161 -27.03 28.02 18.77
CA PHE A 161 -27.62 28.05 20.11
C PHE A 161 -27.24 26.79 20.86
N THR A 162 -26.69 26.92 22.06
CA THR A 162 -26.57 25.78 22.98
C THR A 162 -27.87 25.71 23.78
N VAL A 163 -28.60 24.61 23.63
CA VAL A 163 -29.95 24.47 24.19
C VAL A 163 -30.07 23.32 25.16
N ILE A 164 -31.07 23.44 26.02
CA ILE A 164 -31.57 22.39 26.89
C ILE A 164 -32.99 22.04 26.40
N ILE A 165 -33.19 20.78 26.07
CA ILE A 165 -34.46 20.24 25.59
C ILE A 165 -35.11 19.48 26.74
N GLU A 166 -36.22 20.02 27.24
CA GLU A 166 -37.04 19.40 28.28
C GLU A 166 -38.22 18.68 27.63
N ALA A 167 -38.37 17.39 27.90
CA ALA A 167 -39.53 16.62 27.47
C ALA A 167 -40.54 16.49 28.62
N ASN A 168 -41.78 16.86 28.37
CA ASN A 168 -42.91 16.59 29.26
C ASN A 168 -43.79 15.53 28.61
N VAL A 169 -43.77 14.33 29.17
CA VAL A 169 -44.45 13.16 28.62
C VAL A 169 -45.75 12.93 29.37
N GLU A 170 -46.85 12.86 28.63
CA GLU A 170 -48.16 12.43 29.13
C GLU A 170 -48.52 11.08 28.52
N GLY A 171 -49.01 10.17 29.36
CA GLY A 171 -49.20 8.78 28.97
C GLY A 171 -50.18 8.03 29.83
N ARG A 172 -50.27 6.73 29.58
CA ARG A 172 -51.05 5.80 30.40
C ARG A 172 -50.12 4.80 31.07
N TYR A 173 -50.32 4.60 32.36
CA TYR A 173 -49.67 3.51 33.08
C TYR A 173 -50.28 2.16 32.67
N ARG A 174 -49.56 1.07 32.95
CA ARG A 174 -50.06 -0.30 32.78
C ARG A 174 -51.39 -0.58 33.50
N ASN A 175 -51.71 0.16 34.56
CA ASN A 175 -52.98 0.06 35.29
C ASN A 175 -54.14 0.88 34.66
N GLY A 176 -53.92 1.51 33.50
CA GLY A 176 -54.92 2.31 32.78
C GLY A 176 -55.07 3.75 33.29
N ARG A 177 -54.39 4.14 34.37
CA ARG A 177 -54.43 5.53 34.87
C ARG A 177 -53.59 6.44 33.97
N LEU A 178 -54.06 7.67 33.79
CA LEU A 178 -53.26 8.72 33.17
C LEU A 178 -52.10 9.11 34.09
N GLY A 179 -50.96 9.40 33.49
CA GLY A 179 -49.72 9.76 34.18
C GLY A 179 -48.91 10.77 33.40
N ARG A 180 -47.93 11.35 34.11
CA ARG A 180 -46.95 12.26 33.53
C ARG A 180 -45.56 11.83 33.95
N ALA A 181 -44.60 11.96 33.04
CA ALA A 181 -43.19 11.76 33.29
C ALA A 181 -42.39 12.95 32.73
N ALA A 182 -41.34 13.33 33.45
CA ALA A 182 -40.36 14.30 33.00
C ALA A 182 -39.00 13.58 33.00
N PRO A 183 -38.56 13.02 31.86
CA PRO A 183 -37.23 12.43 31.75
C PRO A 183 -36.13 13.50 31.83
N GLU A 184 -34.87 13.05 31.90
CA GLU A 184 -33.73 13.96 32.01
C GLU A 184 -33.62 14.89 30.79
N PRO A 185 -33.32 16.19 30.99
CA PRO A 185 -33.16 17.13 29.89
C PRO A 185 -31.96 16.78 29.00
N ILE A 186 -32.10 17.00 27.70
CA ILE A 186 -31.04 16.76 26.72
C ILE A 186 -30.36 18.08 26.39
N THR A 187 -29.04 18.13 26.43
CA THR A 187 -28.26 19.29 25.99
C THR A 187 -27.73 19.09 24.58
N ALA A 188 -27.93 20.05 23.69
CA ALA A 188 -27.45 19.98 22.31
C ALA A 188 -27.08 21.36 21.76
N THR A 189 -26.20 21.40 20.76
CA THR A 189 -25.90 22.63 20.00
C THR A 189 -26.66 22.60 18.69
N ILE A 190 -27.47 23.62 18.44
CA ILE A 190 -28.34 23.72 17.26
C ILE A 190 -27.73 24.68 16.25
N GLY A 191 -27.42 24.14 15.08
CA GLY A 191 -27.04 24.89 13.88
C GLY A 191 -28.25 25.16 12.97
N ALA A 192 -28.00 25.40 11.67
CA ALA A 192 -29.07 25.71 10.72
C ALA A 192 -30.14 24.60 10.63
N MET A 193 -29.69 23.35 10.61
CA MET A 193 -30.52 22.14 10.62
C MET A 193 -29.81 21.10 11.47
N THR A 194 -30.47 20.62 12.52
CA THR A 194 -29.89 19.65 13.46
C THR A 194 -30.91 18.54 13.69
N GLN A 195 -30.52 17.32 13.35
CA GLN A 195 -31.25 16.12 13.70
C GLN A 195 -30.72 15.60 15.04
N LEU A 196 -31.63 15.27 15.95
CA LEU A 196 -31.33 14.64 17.23
C LEU A 196 -32.13 13.36 17.34
N ASP A 197 -31.43 12.25 17.49
CA ASP A 197 -32.01 10.96 17.78
C ASP A 197 -31.54 10.46 19.16
N GLY A 198 -32.33 9.58 19.77
CA GLY A 198 -31.97 8.99 21.05
C GLY A 198 -33.12 8.30 21.75
N GLU A 199 -32.88 7.97 23.01
CA GLU A 199 -33.82 7.24 23.86
C GLU A 199 -33.93 7.94 25.21
N LEU A 200 -35.17 8.24 25.62
CA LEU A 200 -35.47 8.83 26.91
C LEU A 200 -36.03 7.75 27.84
N GLU A 201 -35.27 7.43 28.89
CA GLU A 201 -35.75 6.56 29.96
C GLU A 201 -36.55 7.36 30.98
N PHE A 202 -37.70 6.82 31.39
CA PHE A 202 -38.52 7.47 32.42
C PHE A 202 -37.98 7.13 33.81
N PRO A 203 -37.83 8.13 34.71
CA PRO A 203 -37.39 7.89 36.08
C PRO A 203 -38.39 7.00 36.84
N GLU A 204 -37.95 6.37 37.91
CA GLU A 204 -38.87 5.69 38.84
C GLU A 204 -39.67 6.75 39.62
N PRO A 205 -41.01 6.64 39.76
CA PRO A 205 -41.89 5.48 39.53
C PRO A 205 -42.58 5.38 38.14
N GLN A 206 -42.21 6.22 37.17
CA GLN A 206 -42.90 6.32 35.88
C GLN A 206 -42.52 5.27 34.82
N ARG A 207 -41.64 4.31 35.13
CA ARG A 207 -41.24 3.21 34.21
C ARG A 207 -42.38 2.34 33.67
N THR A 208 -43.57 2.39 34.26
CA THR A 208 -44.74 1.65 33.75
C THR A 208 -45.65 2.48 32.86
N LEU A 209 -45.23 3.71 32.53
CA LEU A 209 -45.92 4.63 31.64
C LEU A 209 -45.56 4.33 30.20
N THR A 210 -46.58 4.28 29.34
CA THR A 210 -46.44 4.33 27.88
C THR A 210 -46.84 5.71 27.41
N ALA A 211 -45.95 6.40 26.70
CA ALA A 211 -46.18 7.76 26.22
C ALA A 211 -47.32 7.81 25.19
N THR A 212 -48.13 8.85 25.25
CA THR A 212 -49.20 9.12 24.26
C THR A 212 -49.08 10.52 23.66
N VAL A 213 -48.60 11.47 24.46
CA VAL A 213 -48.39 12.85 24.06
C VAL A 213 -47.08 13.33 24.67
N VAL A 214 -46.23 13.98 23.88
CA VAL A 214 -44.96 14.51 24.35
C VAL A 214 -44.87 15.97 23.97
N THR A 215 -44.60 16.81 24.95
CA THR A 215 -44.34 18.24 24.74
C THR A 215 -42.86 18.50 24.95
N PHE A 216 -42.16 18.86 23.88
CA PHE A 216 -40.78 19.32 23.96
C PHE A 216 -40.75 20.83 24.13
N THR A 217 -39.99 21.30 25.11
CA THR A 217 -39.66 22.70 25.32
C THR A 217 -38.17 22.86 25.12
N VAL A 218 -37.78 23.70 24.18
CA VAL A 218 -36.38 24.03 23.90
C VAL A 218 -36.07 25.34 24.61
N LYS A 219 -35.03 25.34 25.43
CA LYS A 219 -34.56 26.52 26.16
C LYS A 219 -33.11 26.81 25.82
N ASP A 220 -32.73 28.06 25.87
CA ASP A 220 -31.32 28.45 25.84
C ASP A 220 -30.62 28.00 27.12
N SER A 221 -29.44 27.39 27.00
CA SER A 221 -28.65 26.94 28.15
C SER A 221 -28.06 28.09 28.97
N GLU A 222 -27.82 29.26 28.37
CA GLU A 222 -27.22 30.41 29.07
C GLU A 222 -28.27 31.32 29.70
N SER A 223 -29.35 31.59 28.97
CA SER A 223 -30.38 32.56 29.36
C SER A 223 -31.64 31.94 29.98
N ASP A 224 -31.80 30.61 29.92
CA ASP A 224 -33.03 29.86 30.28
C ASP A 224 -34.29 30.36 29.54
N GLU A 225 -34.11 31.14 28.45
CA GLU A 225 -35.21 31.63 27.62
C GLU A 225 -35.80 30.48 26.79
N VAL A 226 -37.13 30.40 26.73
CA VAL A 226 -37.81 29.40 25.90
C VAL A 226 -37.72 29.79 24.43
N LEU A 227 -36.85 29.08 23.71
CA LEU A 227 -36.59 29.28 22.28
C LEU A 227 -37.61 28.57 21.38
N GLY A 228 -38.41 27.64 21.92
CA GLY A 228 -39.42 26.92 21.17
C GLY A 228 -40.20 25.93 22.03
N ARG A 229 -41.44 25.63 21.64
CA ARG A 229 -42.24 24.57 22.26
C ARG A 229 -43.14 23.91 21.24
N ARG A 230 -43.18 22.58 21.23
CA ARG A 230 -44.11 21.84 20.37
C ARG A 230 -44.58 20.55 21.03
N THR A 231 -45.85 20.22 20.79
CA THR A 231 -46.49 19.01 21.29
C THR A 231 -46.72 18.05 20.13
N PHE A 232 -46.40 16.78 20.34
CA PHE A 232 -46.57 15.69 19.40
C PHE A 232 -47.40 14.59 20.04
N ASN A 233 -48.23 13.95 19.23
CA ASN A 233 -48.86 12.69 19.60
C ASN A 233 -47.89 11.57 19.27
N VAL A 234 -47.79 10.61 20.18
CA VAL A 234 -46.98 9.40 19.99
C VAL A 234 -47.90 8.32 19.42
N ASN A 235 -47.47 7.70 18.33
CA ASN A 235 -48.21 6.61 17.68
C ASN A 235 -47.81 5.25 18.26
#